data_AF-A0A0C3NR12-F1
#
_entry.id   AF-A0A0C3NR12-F1
#
_cell.length_a   1.000
_cell.length_b   1.000
_cell.length_c   1.000
_cell.angle_alpha   90.00
_cell.angle_beta   90.00
_cell.angle_gamma   90.00
#
_symmetry.space_group_name_H-M   'P 1'
#
loop_
_entity.id
_entity.type
_entity.pdbx_description
1 polymer ?
#
loop_
_entity_poly.entity_id
_entity_poly.type
_entity_poly.pdbx_seq_one_letter_code
_entity_poly.pdbx_strand_id
1 'polypeptide(L)'
;MQRESSRSAPQKTRRRSCSNSHLTSHYSSDFDDPNLDIDDPDELDDDSPYPEVRAAVANTDDPSIPAVTLRTWVLGLAWAVITSGLNQFMFYRYPSVAISSFVPQLLSFPMGKLWARYMPRIRIFGVSLNPGPFSMKEHVLITIMASVGAQSAYATDIIAVQRVYYNQIYSFSYQWFLVVSTQLIGFSAGGIARRFLVSPPSMIWPSSLVTCALFNTLHSQQYAGAGQLGGLSRGRFFLHAFLVAFVWYFFPGYLCKTLTQALVVTAKRSSCLRRATVH
;
A
#
# COMPACT_ATOMS: atom_id res chain seq x y z
N MET A 1 -49.53 -33.33 49.51
CA MET A 1 -49.82 -32.22 50.43
C MET A 1 -49.36 -30.94 49.74
N GLN A 2 -50.32 -30.25 49.11
CA GLN A 2 -50.13 -29.01 48.34
C GLN A 2 -49.74 -27.84 49.26
N ARG A 3 -48.93 -26.91 48.73
CA ARG A 3 -49.34 -25.49 48.63
C ARG A 3 -48.46 -24.73 47.63
N GLU A 4 -49.13 -24.23 46.60
CA GLU A 4 -48.70 -23.14 45.71
C GLU A 4 -48.51 -21.85 46.53
N SER A 5 -47.65 -20.91 46.14
CA SER A 5 -47.92 -19.75 45.25
C SER A 5 -47.13 -18.60 45.91
N SER A 6 -46.35 -17.73 45.28
CA SER A 6 -46.73 -16.78 44.24
C SER A 6 -45.51 -15.95 43.80
N ARG A 7 -45.62 -15.36 42.60
CA ARG A 7 -44.68 -14.50 41.87
C ARG A 7 -44.37 -13.16 42.57
N SER A 8 -43.18 -12.60 42.36
CA SER A 8 -42.96 -11.22 41.81
C SER A 8 -41.49 -10.76 41.94
N ALA A 9 -40.97 -10.13 40.89
CA ALA A 9 -39.78 -9.26 40.90
C ALA A 9 -40.25 -7.78 40.88
N PRO A 10 -39.36 -6.76 40.84
CA PRO A 10 -38.30 -6.38 41.77
C PRO A 10 -38.49 -4.93 42.29
N GLN A 11 -37.84 -4.51 43.39
CA GLN A 11 -37.86 -3.08 43.79
C GLN A 11 -36.56 -2.59 44.47
N LYS A 12 -35.71 -1.97 43.66
CA LYS A 12 -35.02 -0.68 43.85
C LYS A 12 -34.85 -0.18 45.30
N THR A 13 -33.63 -0.29 45.83
CA THR A 13 -33.12 0.61 46.89
C THR A 13 -31.88 1.36 46.40
N ARG A 14 -32.09 2.65 46.19
CA ARG A 14 -31.13 3.69 45.83
C ARG A 14 -30.42 4.17 47.10
N ARG A 15 -29.09 4.15 47.14
CA ARG A 15 -28.31 5.14 47.91
C ARG A 15 -27.24 5.75 47.01
N ARG A 16 -27.28 7.09 47.00
CA ARG A 16 -26.47 8.03 46.22
C ARG A 16 -25.07 8.15 46.81
N SER A 17 -24.07 8.35 45.96
CA SER A 17 -23.11 9.44 46.15
C SER A 17 -22.69 9.99 44.79
N CYS A 18 -22.93 11.29 44.60
CA CYS A 18 -22.46 12.08 43.46
C CYS A 18 -20.93 12.09 43.43
N SER A 19 -20.35 11.95 42.24
CA SER A 19 -19.66 13.04 41.54
C SER A 19 -18.69 12.43 40.53
N ASN A 20 -19.11 12.42 39.27
CA ASN A 20 -18.27 12.72 38.10
C ASN A 20 -19.20 12.93 36.89
N SER A 21 -20.06 13.93 37.02
CA SER A 21 -20.68 14.58 35.88
C SER A 21 -19.66 15.60 35.35
N HIS A 22 -18.77 15.16 34.46
CA HIS A 22 -18.04 16.02 33.50
C HIS A 22 -17.13 15.14 32.65
N LEU A 23 -17.68 14.46 31.64
CA LEU A 23 -17.02 14.25 30.34
C LEU A 23 -17.99 13.73 29.25
N THR A 24 -19.27 14.08 29.33
CA THR A 24 -20.24 13.82 28.26
C THR A 24 -20.61 15.14 27.60
N SER A 25 -19.79 15.64 26.67
CA SER A 25 -20.28 16.53 25.60
C SER A 25 -19.20 16.76 24.54
N HIS A 26 -19.60 16.53 23.28
CA HIS A 26 -18.89 16.72 22.01
C HIS A 26 -18.32 15.46 21.34
N TYR A 27 -19.18 14.46 21.12
CA TYR A 27 -19.12 13.69 19.88
C TYR A 27 -20.34 14.07 19.05
N SER A 28 -20.12 14.82 17.98
CA SER A 28 -21.15 15.12 16.97
C SER A 28 -21.55 13.82 16.29
N SER A 29 -22.83 13.50 16.42
CA SER A 29 -23.54 12.35 15.84
C SER A 29 -23.77 12.53 14.34
N ASP A 30 -22.75 12.35 13.51
CA ASP A 30 -22.93 12.37 12.04
C ASP A 30 -22.35 11.14 11.31
N PHE A 31 -21.76 10.18 12.03
CA PHE A 31 -21.31 8.90 11.47
C PHE A 31 -21.44 7.81 12.52
N ASP A 32 -22.64 7.21 12.63
CA ASP A 32 -22.81 5.94 13.33
C ASP A 32 -22.28 4.83 12.42
N ASP A 33 -21.17 4.20 12.82
CA ASP A 33 -20.65 3.01 12.16
C ASP A 33 -21.58 1.82 12.50
N PRO A 34 -22.21 1.16 11.52
CA PRO A 34 -23.12 0.05 11.75
C PRO A 34 -22.43 -1.23 12.29
N ASN A 35 -21.11 -1.19 12.49
CA ASN A 35 -20.33 -2.29 13.08
C ASN A 35 -19.88 -1.99 14.52
N LEU A 36 -20.36 -0.92 15.17
CA LEU A 36 -20.06 -0.59 16.57
C LEU A 36 -21.22 -0.95 17.51
N ASP A 37 -21.01 -1.91 18.41
CA ASP A 37 -21.93 -2.14 19.54
C ASP A 37 -21.53 -1.21 20.70
N ILE A 38 -22.26 -0.09 20.84
CA ILE A 38 -22.02 0.96 21.86
C ILE A 38 -22.17 0.44 23.30
N ASP A 39 -22.78 -0.75 23.46
CA ASP A 39 -23.11 -1.36 24.74
C ASP A 39 -21.99 -2.27 25.31
N ASP A 40 -20.89 -2.51 24.58
CA ASP A 40 -19.76 -3.33 25.04
C ASP A 40 -18.50 -2.47 25.33
N PRO A 41 -18.21 -2.11 26.60
CA PRO A 41 -17.10 -1.22 26.95
C PRO A 41 -15.71 -1.82 26.68
N ASP A 42 -15.61 -3.15 26.51
CA ASP A 42 -14.34 -3.83 26.18
C ASP A 42 -13.97 -3.66 24.69
N GLU A 43 -14.93 -3.39 23.80
CA GLU A 43 -14.68 -3.18 22.35
C GLU A 43 -14.12 -1.77 22.05
N LEU A 44 -14.34 -0.82 22.97
CA LEU A 44 -13.82 0.55 22.88
C LEU A 44 -12.36 0.68 23.32
N ASP A 45 -11.86 -0.22 24.16
CA ASP A 45 -10.49 -0.18 24.72
C ASP A 45 -9.44 -0.75 23.74
N ASP A 46 -9.84 -1.65 22.85
CA ASP A 46 -8.97 -2.21 21.79
C ASP A 46 -8.97 -1.36 20.51
N ASP A 47 -9.84 -0.36 20.40
CA ASP A 47 -10.00 0.45 19.19
C ASP A 47 -9.01 1.63 19.14
N SER A 48 -8.50 1.95 17.95
CA SER A 48 -7.54 3.03 17.82
C SER A 48 -8.20 4.39 18.13
N PRO A 49 -7.57 5.32 18.86
CA PRO A 49 -8.17 6.61 19.22
C PRO A 49 -8.52 7.51 18.02
N TYR A 50 -7.94 7.22 16.85
CA TYR A 50 -8.10 8.02 15.64
C TYR A 50 -9.14 7.41 14.70
N PRO A 51 -10.21 8.15 14.34
CA PRO A 51 -11.27 7.62 13.48
C PRO A 51 -10.76 7.22 12.08
N GLU A 52 -9.73 7.89 11.56
CA GLU A 52 -9.14 7.58 10.26
C GLU A 52 -8.44 6.22 10.26
N VAL A 53 -7.89 5.82 11.40
CA VAL A 53 -7.22 4.51 11.56
C VAL A 53 -8.26 3.40 11.64
N ARG A 54 -9.33 3.62 12.41
CA ARG A 54 -10.48 2.70 12.53
C ARG A 54 -11.13 2.41 11.18
N ALA A 55 -11.32 3.45 10.37
CA ALA A 55 -11.91 3.30 9.04
C ALA A 55 -10.96 2.60 8.03
N ALA A 56 -9.64 2.70 8.23
CA ALA A 56 -8.65 2.23 7.27
C ALA A 56 -8.09 0.84 7.60
N VAL A 57 -8.17 0.37 8.83
CA VAL A 57 -7.51 -0.86 9.32
C VAL A 57 -8.50 -1.68 10.16
N ALA A 58 -8.58 -2.98 9.93
CA ALA A 58 -9.39 -3.88 10.77
C ALA A 58 -8.70 -4.08 12.13
N ASN A 59 -9.48 -4.06 13.20
CA ASN A 59 -8.95 -4.20 14.55
C ASN A 59 -8.54 -5.66 14.89
N THR A 60 -9.13 -6.64 14.19
CA THR A 60 -8.85 -8.07 14.42
C THR A 60 -7.76 -8.60 13.48
N ASP A 61 -6.77 -9.31 14.05
CA ASP A 61 -5.76 -10.06 13.31
C ASP A 61 -5.77 -11.55 13.65
N ASP A 62 -5.66 -12.41 12.63
CA ASP A 62 -5.52 -13.86 12.80
C ASP A 62 -4.03 -14.27 12.65
N PRO A 63 -3.34 -14.66 13.74
CA PRO A 63 -1.92 -15.01 13.70
C PRO A 63 -1.62 -16.33 12.97
N SER A 64 -2.63 -17.15 12.65
CA SER A 64 -2.43 -18.44 11.98
C SER A 64 -2.20 -18.33 10.47
N ILE A 65 -2.55 -17.19 9.86
CA ILE A 65 -2.44 -16.98 8.40
C ILE A 65 -0.96 -16.81 8.00
N PRO A 66 -0.43 -17.63 7.07
CA PRO A 66 0.97 -17.55 6.65
C PRO A 66 1.24 -16.29 5.83
N ALA A 67 2.16 -15.44 6.31
CA ALA A 67 2.59 -14.23 5.61
C ALA A 67 3.81 -14.45 4.69
N VAL A 68 4.74 -15.31 5.12
CA VAL A 68 6.00 -15.58 4.41
C VAL A 68 5.88 -16.88 3.65
N THR A 69 5.62 -16.78 2.35
CA THR A 69 5.44 -17.94 1.47
C THR A 69 6.33 -17.79 0.24
N LEU A 70 6.52 -18.88 -0.52
CA LEU A 70 7.34 -18.85 -1.73
C LEU A 70 6.83 -17.80 -2.73
N ARG A 71 5.51 -17.70 -2.90
CA ARG A 71 4.90 -16.69 -3.79
C ARG A 71 5.24 -15.27 -3.35
N THR A 72 5.27 -15.00 -2.04
CA THR A 72 5.66 -13.68 -1.51
C THR A 72 7.10 -13.34 -1.86
N TRP A 73 8.02 -14.28 -1.69
CA TRP A 73 9.43 -14.09 -2.06
C TRP A 73 9.62 -13.86 -3.55
N VAL A 74 9.01 -14.70 -4.39
CA VAL A 74 9.15 -14.61 -5.85
C VAL A 74 8.57 -13.29 -6.37
N LEU A 75 7.33 -12.96 -6.00
CA LEU A 75 6.69 -11.72 -6.45
C LEU A 75 7.34 -10.48 -5.84
N GLY A 76 7.69 -10.53 -4.55
CA GLY A 76 8.34 -9.43 -3.83
C GLY A 76 9.73 -9.11 -4.40
N LEU A 77 10.56 -10.12 -4.66
CA LEU A 77 11.88 -9.91 -5.29
C LEU A 77 11.74 -9.42 -6.73
N ALA A 78 10.79 -9.96 -7.50
CA ALA A 78 10.54 -9.49 -8.86
C ALA A 78 10.19 -8.00 -8.87
N TRP A 79 9.27 -7.56 -8.01
CA TRP A 79 8.92 -6.14 -7.90
C TRP A 79 10.06 -5.29 -7.34
N ALA A 80 10.83 -5.78 -6.37
CA ALA A 80 11.99 -5.06 -5.85
C ALA A 80 13.02 -4.76 -6.95
N VAL A 81 13.31 -5.74 -7.83
CA VAL A 81 14.23 -5.57 -8.96
C VAL A 81 13.63 -4.64 -10.02
N ILE A 82 12.37 -4.86 -10.41
CA ILE A 82 11.72 -4.09 -11.49
C ILE A 82 11.55 -2.63 -11.08
N THR A 83 10.95 -2.38 -9.91
CA THR A 83 10.65 -1.02 -9.45
C THR A 83 11.93 -0.23 -9.17
N SER A 84 12.91 -0.82 -8.49
CA SER A 84 14.20 -0.18 -8.22
C SER A 84 14.95 0.12 -9.52
N GLY A 85 15.04 -0.85 -10.44
CA GLY A 85 15.74 -0.69 -11.71
C GLY A 85 15.11 0.37 -12.60
N LEU A 86 13.78 0.40 -12.71
CA LEU A 86 13.08 1.42 -13.48
C LEU A 86 13.23 2.81 -12.85
N ASN A 87 13.13 2.93 -11.52
CA ASN A 87 13.28 4.21 -10.84
C ASN A 87 14.72 4.74 -10.95
N GLN A 88 15.73 3.88 -10.79
CA GLN A 88 17.13 4.26 -10.99
C GLN A 88 17.40 4.69 -12.44
N PHE A 89 16.82 3.99 -13.41
CA PHE A 89 16.95 4.37 -14.82
C PHE A 89 16.29 5.72 -15.13
N MET A 90 15.07 5.95 -14.62
CA MET A 90 14.36 7.21 -14.84
C MET A 90 14.97 8.38 -14.09
N PHE A 91 15.68 8.12 -12.98
CA PHE A 91 16.35 9.15 -12.19
C PHE A 91 17.39 9.94 -13.02
N TYR A 92 18.13 9.27 -13.90
CA TYR A 92 19.11 9.93 -14.77
C TYR A 92 18.50 10.57 -16.04
N ARG A 93 17.17 10.46 -16.23
CA ARG A 93 16.47 11.01 -17.40
C ARG A 93 15.73 12.29 -17.02
N TYR A 94 15.77 13.29 -17.91
CA TYR A 94 14.93 14.48 -17.79
C TYR A 94 13.74 14.43 -18.76
N PRO A 95 12.49 14.66 -18.30
CA PRO A 95 12.07 14.77 -16.90
C PRO A 95 12.14 13.42 -16.18
N SER A 96 12.50 13.44 -14.89
CA SER A 96 12.56 12.23 -14.05
C SER A 96 11.15 11.86 -13.61
N VAL A 97 10.79 10.59 -13.78
CA VAL A 97 9.48 10.04 -13.40
C VAL A 97 9.70 8.87 -12.46
N ALA A 98 9.19 8.99 -11.23
CA ALA A 98 9.24 7.92 -10.25
C ALA A 98 7.98 7.05 -10.32
N ILE A 99 8.18 5.74 -10.31
CA ILE A 99 7.12 4.74 -10.19
C ILE A 99 6.78 4.61 -8.71
N SER A 100 5.51 4.87 -8.39
CA SER A 100 4.96 4.77 -7.03
C SER A 100 4.71 3.31 -6.61
N SER A 101 4.73 3.06 -5.29
CA SER A 101 4.44 1.76 -4.67
C SER A 101 3.02 1.25 -4.93
N PHE A 102 2.10 2.12 -5.34
CA PHE A 102 0.74 1.72 -5.76
C PHE A 102 0.75 0.79 -6.97
N VAL A 103 1.76 0.87 -7.86
CA VAL A 103 1.85 0.00 -9.04
C VAL A 103 2.08 -1.47 -8.62
N PRO A 104 3.12 -1.79 -7.81
CA PRO A 104 3.25 -3.11 -7.20
C PRO A 104 2.01 -3.54 -6.42
N GLN A 105 1.39 -2.64 -5.65
CA GLN A 105 0.20 -2.96 -4.85
C GLN A 105 -1.01 -3.37 -5.70
N LEU A 106 -1.29 -2.65 -6.78
CA LEU A 106 -2.46 -2.95 -7.62
C LEU A 106 -2.25 -4.18 -8.49
N LEU A 107 -1.03 -4.37 -9.02
CA LEU A 107 -0.71 -5.46 -9.94
C LEU A 107 -0.40 -6.77 -9.21
N SER A 108 0.13 -6.72 -7.98
CA SER A 108 0.38 -7.93 -7.20
C SER A 108 -0.91 -8.65 -6.80
N PHE A 109 -2.03 -7.96 -6.67
CA PHE A 109 -3.32 -8.58 -6.36
C PHE A 109 -3.80 -9.59 -7.41
N PRO A 110 -3.98 -9.23 -8.70
CA PRO A 110 -4.36 -10.18 -9.74
C PRO A 110 -3.26 -11.24 -9.95
N MET A 111 -1.98 -10.88 -9.86
CA MET A 111 -0.87 -11.84 -9.99
C MET A 111 -0.88 -12.89 -8.86
N GLY A 112 -1.14 -12.47 -7.62
CA GLY A 112 -1.26 -13.37 -6.45
C GLY A 112 -2.47 -14.29 -6.55
N LYS A 113 -3.61 -13.78 -7.03
CA LYS A 113 -4.80 -14.61 -7.32
C LYS A 113 -4.55 -15.59 -8.48
N LEU A 114 -3.86 -15.15 -9.52
CA LEU A 114 -3.45 -16.00 -10.65
C LEU A 114 -2.56 -17.14 -10.16
N TRP A 115 -1.55 -16.82 -9.35
CA TRP A 115 -0.68 -17.82 -8.72
C TRP A 115 -1.48 -18.81 -7.87
N ALA A 116 -2.39 -18.32 -7.03
CA ALA A 116 -3.22 -19.17 -6.19
C ALA A 116 -4.13 -20.11 -7.01
N ARG A 117 -4.57 -19.69 -8.20
CA ARG A 117 -5.46 -20.47 -9.09
C ARG A 117 -4.71 -21.50 -9.94
N TYR A 118 -3.56 -21.12 -10.50
CA TYR A 118 -2.85 -21.94 -11.49
C TYR A 118 -1.73 -22.78 -10.89
N MET A 119 -1.16 -22.40 -9.74
CA MET A 119 -0.03 -23.13 -9.17
C MET A 119 -0.49 -24.36 -8.39
N PRO A 120 0.09 -25.55 -8.64
CA PRO A 120 -0.31 -26.77 -7.95
C PRO A 120 0.08 -26.72 -6.46
N ARG A 121 -0.76 -27.33 -5.62
CA ARG A 121 -0.56 -27.43 -4.15
C ARG A 121 0.42 -28.57 -3.82
N ILE A 122 1.66 -28.41 -4.25
CA ILE A 122 2.75 -29.36 -4.00
C ILE A 122 3.68 -28.77 -2.94
N ARG A 123 4.25 -29.63 -2.10
CA ARG A 123 5.35 -29.25 -1.20
C ARG A 123 6.66 -29.72 -1.82
N ILE A 124 7.55 -28.79 -2.13
CA ILE A 124 8.89 -29.09 -2.66
C ILE A 124 9.89 -28.80 -1.54
N PHE A 125 10.70 -29.79 -1.15
CA PHE A 125 11.68 -29.67 -0.05
C PHE A 125 11.10 -29.09 1.25
N GLY A 126 9.86 -29.47 1.60
CA GLY A 126 9.16 -28.98 2.79
C GLY A 126 8.54 -27.58 2.64
N VAL A 127 8.80 -26.85 1.55
CA VAL A 127 8.18 -25.55 1.25
C VAL A 127 6.92 -25.75 0.43
N SER A 128 5.79 -25.24 0.93
CA SER A 128 4.53 -25.25 0.18
C SER A 128 4.58 -24.24 -0.96
N LEU A 129 4.42 -24.72 -2.20
CA LEU A 129 4.41 -23.87 -3.39
C LEU A 129 3.15 -23.01 -3.51
N ASN A 130 2.04 -23.54 -2.96
CA ASN A 130 0.77 -22.87 -2.86
C ASN A 130 0.10 -23.28 -1.54
N PRO A 131 0.26 -22.49 -0.46
CA PRO A 131 -0.30 -22.81 0.85
C PRO A 131 -1.82 -22.60 0.92
N GLY A 132 -2.43 -21.86 -0.02
CA GLY A 132 -3.86 -21.57 0.02
C GLY A 132 -4.26 -20.31 -0.73
N PRO A 133 -5.44 -19.73 -0.44
CA PRO A 133 -5.89 -18.49 -1.07
C PRO A 133 -4.89 -17.36 -0.81
N PHE A 134 -4.84 -16.38 -1.71
CA PHE A 134 -3.96 -15.22 -1.57
C PHE A 134 -4.43 -14.34 -0.41
N SER A 135 -3.61 -14.25 0.64
CA SER A 135 -3.94 -13.50 1.85
C SER A 135 -3.55 -12.02 1.75
N MET A 136 -4.15 -11.19 2.60
CA MET A 136 -3.77 -9.78 2.72
C MET A 136 -2.33 -9.62 3.24
N LYS A 137 -1.89 -10.49 4.17
CA LYS A 137 -0.54 -10.45 4.76
C LYS A 137 0.55 -10.65 3.72
N GLU A 138 0.39 -11.63 2.84
CA GLU A 138 1.32 -11.86 1.73
C GLU A 138 1.34 -10.68 0.76
N HIS A 139 0.17 -10.10 0.48
CA HIS A 139 0.06 -8.95 -0.40
C HIS A 139 0.78 -7.70 0.14
N VAL A 140 0.58 -7.43 1.43
CA VAL A 140 1.27 -6.34 2.15
C VAL A 140 2.77 -6.55 2.10
N LEU A 141 3.25 -7.77 2.39
CA LEU A 141 4.67 -8.08 2.42
C LEU A 141 5.33 -7.93 1.02
N ILE A 142 4.68 -8.39 -0.06
CA ILE A 142 5.15 -8.18 -1.44
C ILE A 142 5.32 -6.68 -1.72
N THR A 143 4.35 -5.87 -1.33
CA THR A 143 4.35 -4.42 -1.59
C THR A 143 5.43 -3.71 -0.78
N ILE A 144 5.66 -4.09 0.47
CA ILE A 144 6.74 -3.55 1.30
C ILE A 144 8.10 -3.87 0.68
N MET A 145 8.31 -5.11 0.21
CA MET A 145 9.55 -5.49 -0.49
C MET A 145 9.79 -4.62 -1.73
N ALA A 146 8.73 -4.34 -2.49
CA ALA A 146 8.79 -3.47 -3.66
C ALA A 146 9.09 -2.01 -3.30
N SER A 147 8.44 -1.47 -2.27
CA SER A 147 8.53 -0.06 -1.91
C SER A 147 9.86 0.30 -1.27
N VAL A 148 10.42 -0.60 -0.44
CA VAL A 148 11.69 -0.36 0.26
C VAL A 148 12.86 -0.16 -0.71
N GLY A 149 12.87 -0.91 -1.82
CA GLY A 149 13.89 -0.78 -2.86
C GLY A 149 13.56 0.25 -3.95
N ALA A 150 12.37 0.86 -3.93
CA ALA A 150 11.89 1.70 -5.03
C ALA A 150 12.66 3.02 -5.18
N GLN A 151 13.22 3.56 -4.10
CA GLN A 151 13.94 4.84 -4.15
C GLN A 151 15.34 4.67 -4.74
N SER A 152 15.75 5.62 -5.59
CA SER A 152 17.11 5.69 -6.13
C SER A 152 18.12 5.83 -4.99
N ALA A 153 19.22 5.07 -5.04
CA ALA A 153 20.18 5.06 -3.94
C ALA A 153 21.06 6.32 -3.97
N TYR A 154 21.07 7.09 -2.88
CA TYR A 154 21.84 8.35 -2.78
C TYR A 154 23.33 8.20 -3.16
N ALA A 155 23.94 7.06 -2.79
CA ALA A 155 25.29 6.68 -3.15
C ALA A 155 25.59 6.78 -4.66
N THR A 156 24.60 6.61 -5.54
CA THR A 156 24.81 6.69 -6.98
C THR A 156 25.13 8.11 -7.46
N ASP A 157 24.69 9.13 -6.73
CA ASP A 157 25.02 10.52 -7.04
C ASP A 157 26.48 10.83 -6.73
N ILE A 158 26.99 10.30 -5.62
CA ILE A 158 28.42 10.40 -5.26
C ILE A 158 29.27 9.78 -6.36
N ILE A 159 28.91 8.59 -6.82
CA ILE A 159 29.62 7.89 -7.91
C ILE A 159 29.54 8.68 -9.22
N ALA A 160 28.37 9.25 -9.55
CA ALA A 160 28.19 10.07 -10.74
C ALA A 160 29.07 11.33 -10.69
N VAL A 161 29.14 12.01 -9.55
CA VAL A 161 30.00 13.20 -9.36
C VAL A 161 31.48 12.84 -9.44
N GLN A 162 31.92 11.76 -8.77
CA GLN A 162 33.30 11.27 -8.86
C GLN A 162 33.72 10.98 -10.31
N ARG A 163 32.81 10.39 -11.09
CA ARG A 163 33.08 10.04 -12.49
C ARG A 163 33.11 11.26 -13.41
N VAL A 164 32.14 12.16 -13.29
CA VAL A 164 31.95 13.28 -14.23
C VAL A 164 32.80 14.51 -13.88
N TYR A 165 32.86 14.89 -12.60
CA TYR A 165 33.56 16.09 -12.17
C TYR A 165 35.02 15.83 -11.80
N TYR A 166 35.31 14.69 -11.16
CA TYR A 166 36.65 14.37 -10.68
C TYR A 166 37.43 13.42 -11.60
N ASN A 167 36.79 12.90 -12.67
CA ASN A 167 37.37 11.92 -13.60
C ASN A 167 37.99 10.68 -12.91
N GLN A 168 37.47 10.30 -11.74
CA GLN A 168 37.94 9.13 -10.99
C GLN A 168 37.05 7.92 -11.27
N ILE A 169 37.64 6.86 -11.84
CA ILE A 169 36.93 5.61 -12.15
C ILE A 169 37.39 4.55 -11.16
N TYR A 170 36.60 4.35 -10.11
CA TYR A 170 36.84 3.30 -9.12
C TYR A 170 36.29 1.95 -9.57
N SER A 171 36.82 0.86 -9.00
CA SER A 171 36.39 -0.52 -9.29
C SER A 171 34.92 -0.75 -8.92
N PHE A 172 34.30 -1.76 -9.54
CA PHE A 172 32.92 -2.16 -9.25
C PHE A 172 32.72 -2.47 -7.76
N SER A 173 33.67 -3.16 -7.13
CA SER A 173 33.59 -3.52 -5.72
C SER A 173 33.51 -2.30 -4.80
N TYR A 174 34.29 -1.23 -5.09
CA TYR A 174 34.19 0.02 -4.33
C TYR A 174 32.79 0.63 -4.44
N GLN A 175 32.28 0.75 -5.67
CA GLN A 175 30.94 1.32 -5.92
C GLN A 175 29.85 0.50 -5.23
N TRP A 176 29.95 -0.83 -5.30
CA TRP A 176 29.01 -1.75 -4.66
C TRP A 176 29.04 -1.64 -3.14
N PHE A 177 30.23 -1.70 -2.52
CA PHE A 177 30.35 -1.57 -1.05
C PHE A 177 29.91 -0.20 -0.56
N LEU A 178 30.17 0.87 -1.32
CA LEU A 178 29.68 2.21 -1.01
C LEU A 178 28.15 2.20 -0.95
N VAL A 179 27.47 1.73 -2.00
CA VAL A 179 26.00 1.66 -2.05
C VAL A 179 25.44 0.78 -0.93
N VAL A 180 25.99 -0.43 -0.73
CA VAL A 180 25.51 -1.35 0.30
C VAL A 180 25.68 -0.77 1.70
N SER A 181 26.82 -0.13 1.98
CA SER A 181 27.07 0.49 3.30
C SER A 181 26.06 1.58 3.62
N THR A 182 25.74 2.46 2.67
CA THR A 182 24.76 3.54 2.89
C THR A 182 23.35 2.99 3.14
N GLN A 183 22.96 1.92 2.43
CA GLN A 183 21.66 1.29 2.66
C GLN A 183 21.59 0.59 4.02
N LEU A 184 22.64 -0.14 4.42
CA LEU A 184 22.69 -0.83 5.71
C LEU A 184 22.64 0.14 6.88
N ILE A 185 23.31 1.29 6.79
CA ILE A 185 23.23 2.35 7.81
C ILE A 185 21.79 2.86 7.95
N GLY A 186 21.11 3.12 6.83
CA GLY A 186 19.71 3.55 6.83
C GLY A 186 18.76 2.55 7.48
N PHE A 187 18.87 1.27 7.12
CA PHE A 187 18.04 0.22 7.73
C PHE A 187 18.34 0.01 9.22
N SER A 188 19.61 0.13 9.62
CA SER A 188 20.01 0.02 11.03
C SER A 188 19.41 1.14 11.87
N ALA A 189 19.48 2.39 11.39
CA ALA A 189 18.88 3.54 12.06
C ALA A 189 17.35 3.41 12.15
N GLY A 190 16.70 2.98 11.07
CA GLY A 190 15.25 2.72 11.06
C GLY A 190 14.82 1.65 12.07
N GLY A 191 15.62 0.58 12.22
CA GLY A 191 15.38 -0.46 13.21
C GLY A 191 15.39 0.05 14.66
N ILE A 192 16.33 0.94 14.99
CA ILE A 192 16.39 1.59 16.31
C ILE A 192 15.19 2.53 16.51
N ALA A 193 14.84 3.31 15.47
CA ALA A 193 13.74 4.25 15.52
C ALA A 193 12.35 3.57 15.65
N ARG A 194 12.20 2.30 15.24
CA ARG A 194 10.92 1.55 15.32
C ARG A 194 10.26 1.63 16.70
N ARG A 195 11.03 1.53 17.79
CA ARG A 195 10.48 1.58 19.16
C ARG A 195 9.85 2.94 19.48
N PHE A 196 10.36 4.01 18.89
CA PHE A 196 9.89 5.36 19.14
C PHE A 196 8.84 5.82 18.12
N LEU A 197 8.91 5.32 16.87
CA LEU A 197 8.09 5.81 15.78
C LEU A 197 6.94 4.88 15.34
N VAL A 198 6.94 3.62 15.78
CA VAL A 198 5.97 2.61 15.33
C VAL A 198 5.27 1.93 16.50
N SER A 199 5.98 1.65 17.60
CA SER A 199 5.39 1.00 18.76
C SER A 199 4.34 1.85 19.52
N PRO A 200 4.48 3.19 19.67
CA PRO A 200 3.47 3.99 20.35
C PRO A 200 2.19 4.16 19.49
N PRO A 201 0.99 3.87 20.02
CA PRO A 201 -0.28 4.02 19.29
C PRO A 201 -0.62 5.45 18.87
N SER A 202 -0.02 6.45 19.52
CA SER A 202 -0.21 7.87 19.21
C SER A 202 0.50 8.34 17.94
N MET A 203 1.41 7.53 17.36
CA MET A 203 2.12 7.91 16.15
C MET A 203 1.40 7.41 14.88
N ILE A 204 0.87 8.34 14.11
CA ILE A 204 0.12 8.10 12.87
C ILE A 204 0.93 8.44 11.62
N TRP A 205 0.83 7.61 10.58
CA TRP A 205 1.47 7.79 9.29
C TRP A 205 0.41 7.85 8.18
N PRO A 206 -0.13 9.05 7.84
CA PRO A 206 -1.26 9.17 6.93
C PRO A 206 -1.03 8.53 5.55
N SER A 207 0.19 8.63 5.01
CA SER A 207 0.54 7.99 3.73
C SER A 207 0.42 6.46 3.77
N SER A 208 0.67 5.84 4.93
CA SER A 208 0.52 4.39 5.11
C SER A 208 -0.94 4.01 5.24
N LEU A 209 -1.79 4.84 5.85
CA LEU A 209 -3.22 4.58 5.99
C LEU A 209 -3.93 4.49 4.64
N VAL A 210 -3.58 5.35 3.68
CA VAL A 210 -4.12 5.27 2.30
C VAL A 210 -3.80 3.91 1.67
N THR A 211 -2.58 3.42 1.89
CA THR A 211 -2.12 2.12 1.40
C THR A 211 -2.89 0.98 2.09
N CYS A 212 -3.09 1.06 3.41
CA CYS A 212 -3.86 0.08 4.20
C CYS A 212 -5.33 0.01 3.76
N ALA A 213 -5.97 1.17 3.59
CA ALA A 213 -7.34 1.26 3.08
C ALA A 213 -7.45 0.58 1.72
N LEU A 214 -6.51 0.81 0.80
CA LEU A 214 -6.51 0.15 -0.50
C LEU A 214 -6.36 -1.38 -0.38
N PHE A 215 -5.51 -1.91 0.51
CA PHE A 215 -5.45 -3.35 0.76
C PHE A 215 -6.78 -3.92 1.26
N ASN A 216 -7.42 -3.22 2.19
CA ASN A 216 -8.73 -3.60 2.73
C ASN A 216 -9.81 -3.56 1.65
N THR A 217 -9.84 -2.55 0.78
CA THR A 217 -10.81 -2.53 -0.33
C THR A 217 -10.61 -3.68 -1.33
N LEU A 218 -9.36 -4.06 -1.61
CA LEU A 218 -9.03 -5.16 -2.52
C LEU A 218 -9.40 -6.53 -1.94
N HIS A 219 -9.15 -6.75 -0.64
CA HIS A 219 -9.38 -8.05 0.02
C HIS A 219 -10.76 -8.19 0.69
N SER A 220 -11.48 -7.09 0.98
CA SER A 220 -12.84 -7.13 1.57
C SER A 220 -13.90 -7.77 0.66
N GLN A 221 -13.60 -8.03 -0.62
CA GLN A 221 -14.46 -8.83 -1.51
C GLN A 221 -14.44 -10.33 -1.18
N GLN A 222 -13.59 -10.81 -0.27
CA GLN A 222 -13.46 -12.23 0.08
C GLN A 222 -14.11 -12.65 1.40
N TYR A 223 -14.75 -11.73 2.14
CA TYR A 223 -15.63 -12.11 3.25
C TYR A 223 -17.01 -12.52 2.70
N ALA A 224 -17.27 -13.83 2.69
CA ALA A 224 -18.56 -14.43 2.37
C ALA A 224 -19.60 -14.00 3.42
N GLY A 225 -20.27 -12.86 3.18
CA GLY A 225 -21.24 -12.31 4.12
C GLY A 225 -21.67 -10.87 3.83
N ALA A 226 -20.91 -10.11 3.04
CA ALA A 226 -21.35 -8.80 2.58
C ALA A 226 -22.50 -8.96 1.56
N GLY A 227 -23.73 -8.76 2.06
CA GLY A 227 -24.98 -9.00 1.34
C GLY A 227 -25.06 -8.32 -0.03
N GLN A 228 -25.88 -8.93 -0.88
CA GLN A 228 -26.28 -8.45 -2.20
C GLN A 228 -27.06 -7.13 -2.10
N LEU A 229 -26.38 -6.03 -1.83
CA LEU A 229 -26.85 -4.73 -2.26
C LEU A 229 -26.54 -4.67 -3.76
N GLY A 230 -27.57 -4.60 -4.61
CA GLY A 230 -27.52 -4.78 -6.07
C GLY A 230 -26.75 -3.73 -6.88
N GLY A 231 -25.57 -3.31 -6.42
CA GLY A 231 -24.62 -2.44 -7.13
C GLY A 231 -23.49 -3.21 -7.81
N LEU A 232 -22.69 -2.51 -8.63
CA LEU A 232 -21.46 -3.09 -9.19
C LEU A 232 -20.53 -3.54 -8.05
N SER A 233 -19.97 -4.76 -8.16
CA SER A 233 -18.89 -5.21 -7.27
C SER A 233 -17.79 -4.15 -7.22
N ARG A 234 -17.30 -3.83 -6.01
CA ARG A 234 -16.30 -2.78 -5.76
C ARG A 234 -15.06 -2.95 -6.66
N GLY A 235 -14.67 -4.20 -6.93
CA GLY A 235 -13.57 -4.52 -7.85
C GLY A 235 -13.87 -4.19 -9.32
N ARG A 236 -15.11 -4.37 -9.77
CA ARG A 236 -15.54 -3.97 -11.13
C ARG A 236 -15.56 -2.46 -11.27
N PHE A 237 -16.09 -1.74 -10.28
CA PHE A 237 -16.07 -0.28 -10.28
C PHE A 237 -14.63 0.26 -10.38
N PHE A 238 -13.72 -0.27 -9.55
CA PHE A 238 -12.30 0.07 -9.61
C PHE A 238 -11.70 -0.15 -11.01
N LEU A 239 -12.00 -1.28 -11.65
CA LEU A 239 -11.49 -1.60 -12.98
C LEU A 239 -12.05 -0.63 -14.05
N HIS A 240 -13.34 -0.26 -13.98
CA HIS A 240 -13.91 0.72 -14.88
C HIS A 240 -13.28 2.10 -14.68
N ALA A 241 -13.15 2.57 -13.44
CA ALA A 241 -12.50 3.84 -13.13
C ALA A 241 -11.03 3.86 -13.61
N PHE A 242 -10.31 2.76 -13.40
CA PHE A 242 -8.94 2.60 -13.90
C PHE A 242 -8.87 2.66 -15.43
N LEU A 243 -9.77 1.98 -16.14
CA LEU A 243 -9.81 2.02 -17.61
C LEU A 243 -10.18 3.40 -18.14
N VAL A 244 -11.14 4.08 -17.51
CA VAL A 244 -11.51 5.46 -17.88
C VAL A 244 -10.33 6.40 -17.66
N ALA A 245 -9.65 6.32 -16.51
CA ALA A 245 -8.44 7.10 -16.24
C ALA A 245 -7.32 6.75 -17.24
N PHE A 246 -7.11 5.46 -17.53
CA PHE A 246 -6.12 5.02 -18.51
C PHE A 246 -6.41 5.63 -19.88
N VAL A 247 -7.63 5.51 -20.41
CA VAL A 247 -7.99 6.11 -21.71
C VAL A 247 -7.84 7.63 -21.66
N TRP A 248 -8.30 8.27 -20.59
CA TRP A 248 -8.25 9.72 -20.42
C TRP A 248 -6.83 10.28 -20.36
N TYR A 249 -5.86 9.57 -19.78
CA TYR A 249 -4.46 10.02 -19.73
C TYR A 249 -3.64 9.50 -20.92
N PHE A 250 -3.89 8.28 -21.38
CA PHE A 250 -3.16 7.65 -22.47
C PHE A 250 -3.47 8.31 -23.82
N PHE A 251 -4.75 8.58 -24.11
CA PHE A 251 -5.17 9.12 -25.39
C PHE A 251 -4.57 10.52 -25.67
N PRO A 252 -4.74 11.55 -24.81
CA PRO A 252 -4.09 12.84 -25.03
C PRO A 252 -2.57 12.75 -24.87
N GLY A 253 -2.06 11.91 -23.96
CA GLY A 253 -0.63 11.73 -23.75
C GLY A 253 0.10 11.15 -24.97
N TYR A 254 -0.54 10.27 -25.73
CA TYR A 254 0.02 9.64 -26.93
C TYR A 254 -0.24 10.47 -28.20
N LEU A 255 -1.47 10.95 -28.39
CA LEU A 255 -1.83 11.69 -29.61
C LEU A 255 -1.23 13.10 -29.65
N CYS A 256 -1.28 13.86 -28.55
CA CYS A 256 -0.71 15.21 -28.57
C CYS A 256 0.81 15.19 -28.69
N LYS A 257 1.49 14.22 -28.05
CA LYS A 257 2.96 14.10 -28.19
C LYS A 257 3.39 13.70 -29.60
N THR A 258 2.69 12.77 -30.24
CA THR A 258 3.01 12.39 -31.63
C THR A 258 2.76 13.56 -32.59
N LEU A 259 1.69 14.34 -32.39
CA LEU A 259 1.43 15.56 -33.15
C LEU A 259 2.50 16.64 -32.91
N THR A 260 2.91 16.90 -31.67
CA THR A 260 3.98 17.87 -31.38
C THR A 260 5.30 17.48 -32.03
N GLN A 261 5.70 16.21 -31.94
CA GLN A 261 6.94 15.73 -32.57
C GLN A 261 6.87 15.79 -34.10
N ALA A 262 5.74 15.40 -34.69
CA ALA A 262 5.52 15.51 -36.13
C ALA A 262 5.55 16.97 -36.62
N LEU A 263 4.93 17.89 -35.87
CA LEU A 263 4.95 19.33 -36.15
C LEU A 263 6.36 19.92 -36.07
N VAL A 264 7.16 19.54 -35.06
CA VAL A 264 8.55 20.00 -34.93
C VAL A 264 9.40 19.51 -36.11
N VAL A 265 9.22 18.26 -36.54
CA VAL A 265 9.94 17.71 -37.70
C VAL A 265 9.55 18.40 -39.00
N THR A 266 8.26 18.66 -39.24
CA THR A 266 7.81 19.39 -40.44
C THR A 266 8.25 20.85 -40.42
N ALA A 267 8.20 21.52 -39.26
CA ALA A 267 8.70 22.88 -39.09
C ALA A 267 10.21 22.95 -39.37
N LYS A 268 11.01 22.05 -38.79
CA LYS A 268 12.47 22.00 -38.99
C LYS A 268 12.84 21.68 -40.45
N ARG A 269 12.06 20.82 -41.12
CA ARG A 269 12.20 20.55 -42.56
C ARG A 269 11.89 21.79 -43.41
N SER A 270 10.84 22.54 -43.05
CA SER A 270 10.46 23.78 -43.75
C SER A 270 11.50 24.90 -43.58
N SER A 271 12.11 25.03 -42.40
CA SER A 271 13.19 25.99 -42.14
C SER A 271 14.50 25.62 -42.86
N CYS A 272 14.81 24.32 -42.98
CA CYS A 272 15.98 23.84 -43.71
C CYS A 272 15.84 24.11 -45.22
N LEU A 273 14.68 23.80 -45.82
CA LEU A 273 14.41 24.14 -47.22
C LEU A 273 14.51 25.65 -47.48
N ARG A 274 14.01 26.48 -46.56
CA ARG A 274 14.03 27.95 -46.71
C ARG A 274 15.45 28.53 -46.67
N ARG A 275 16.39 27.90 -45.96
CA ARG A 275 17.83 28.29 -45.98
C ARG A 275 18.54 27.83 -47.25
N ALA A 276 18.12 26.72 -47.85
CA ALA A 276 18.75 26.19 -49.06
C ALA A 276 18.42 27.00 -50.34
N THR A 277 17.33 27.78 -50.33
CA THR A 277 16.89 28.62 -51.45
C THR A 277 17.42 30.07 -51.42
N VAL A 278 18.16 30.46 -50.38
CA VAL A 278 18.68 31.85 -50.19
C VAL A 278 20.18 31.96 -50.50
N HIS A 279 20.81 30.88 -50.99
CA HIS A 279 22.16 30.86 -51.55
C HIS A 279 22.08 30.49 -53.03
#